data_AF-A0A6A5TCN7-F1
#
_entry.id   AF-A0A6A5TCN7-F1
#
_cell.length_a   1.000
_cell.length_b   1.000
_cell.length_c   1.000
_cell.angle_alpha   90.00
_cell.angle_beta   90.00
_cell.angle_gamma   90.00
#
_symmetry.space_group_name_H-M   'P 1'
#
loop_
_entity.id
_entity.type
_entity.pdbx_description
1 polymer ?
#
loop_
_entity_poly.entity_id
_entity_poly.type
_entity_poly.pdbx_seq_one_letter_code
_entity_poly.pdbx_strand_id
1 'polypeptide(L)'
;PPPLPSLLSYVDHYLTRDTSTHNQPPSTQTTCGWCVLEPNGCPEGSTFLPLVPCGCWVHYRCFIWHTSLDIPERGRCPLCNTQLFEWEGITTLTLTTRTALPMPNRPFATATSYIDPRTKPLIDSSAAEYEADCCTISSLIADNFYRHLNFESPFEDQSPDLTKCYYDVLLAIAGVGLPRSEWLKWKTQCGFYLFGMLVACKMRRYLLEKQPGIVRTIAWWRFVEG
;
A
#
# COMPACT_ATOMS: atom_id res chain seq x y z
N PRO A 1 -14.44 -22.87 1.44
CA PRO A 1 -14.90 -21.54 0.95
C PRO A 1 -13.81 -20.95 0.06
N PRO A 2 -14.14 -20.19 -1.00
CA PRO A 2 -13.13 -19.50 -1.80
C PRO A 2 -12.34 -18.50 -0.92
N PRO A 3 -11.07 -18.22 -1.23
CA PRO A 3 -10.29 -17.23 -0.50
C PRO A 3 -10.92 -15.83 -0.66
N LEU A 4 -10.82 -15.02 0.38
CA LEU A 4 -11.25 -13.62 0.31
C LEU A 4 -10.35 -12.84 -0.66
N PRO A 5 -10.90 -11.89 -1.45
CA PRO A 5 -10.09 -11.04 -2.29
C PRO A 5 -9.27 -10.05 -1.45
N SER A 6 -8.21 -9.46 -2.01
CA SER A 6 -7.60 -8.26 -1.42
C SER A 6 -8.55 -7.07 -1.52
N LEU A 7 -8.34 -6.02 -0.72
CA LEU A 7 -9.13 -4.79 -0.83
C LEU A 7 -9.09 -4.19 -2.24
N LEU A 8 -7.91 -4.17 -2.89
CA LEU A 8 -7.77 -3.63 -4.24
C LEU A 8 -8.57 -4.44 -5.26
N SER A 9 -8.48 -5.78 -5.19
CA SER A 9 -9.30 -6.66 -6.05
C SER A 9 -10.79 -6.50 -5.77
N TYR A 10 -11.19 -6.32 -4.51
CA TYR A 10 -12.59 -6.07 -4.16
C TYR A 10 -13.11 -4.77 -4.79
N VAL A 11 -12.37 -3.66 -4.63
CA VAL A 11 -12.75 -2.38 -5.22
C VAL A 11 -12.76 -2.43 -6.74
N ASP A 12 -11.66 -2.88 -7.36
CA ASP A 12 -11.47 -2.75 -8.81
C ASP A 12 -12.18 -3.86 -9.62
N HIS A 13 -12.61 -4.97 -8.99
CA HIS A 13 -13.34 -6.04 -9.68
C HIS A 13 -14.77 -6.26 -9.18
N TYR A 14 -15.03 -6.21 -7.87
CA TYR A 14 -16.37 -6.52 -7.34
C TYR A 14 -17.27 -5.29 -7.34
N LEU A 15 -16.77 -4.15 -6.85
CA LEU A 15 -17.60 -2.93 -6.77
C LEU A 15 -17.82 -2.28 -8.15
N THR A 16 -16.89 -2.46 -9.07
CA THR A 16 -16.94 -1.90 -10.44
C THR A 16 -17.64 -2.82 -11.44
N ARG A 17 -17.99 -4.05 -11.07
CA ARG A 17 -18.59 -5.03 -12.00
C ARG A 17 -19.89 -4.54 -12.60
N ASP A 18 -20.71 -3.87 -11.80
CA ASP A 18 -22.01 -3.34 -12.22
C ASP A 18 -22.11 -1.86 -11.87
N THR A 19 -21.45 -1.04 -12.68
CA THR A 19 -21.50 0.42 -12.55
C THR A 19 -22.89 1.01 -12.82
N SER A 20 -23.81 0.25 -13.42
CA SER A 20 -25.17 0.74 -13.69
C SER A 20 -25.96 0.99 -12.40
N THR A 21 -25.62 0.28 -11.33
CA THR A 21 -26.21 0.46 -10.00
C THR A 21 -25.63 1.65 -9.23
N HIS A 22 -24.50 2.20 -9.65
CA HIS A 22 -23.85 3.28 -8.92
C HIS A 22 -24.74 4.54 -8.94
N ASN A 23 -24.87 5.17 -7.78
CA ASN A 23 -25.74 6.33 -7.52
C ASN A 23 -27.24 6.06 -7.74
N GLN A 24 -27.66 4.80 -7.84
CA GLN A 24 -29.07 4.40 -8.02
C GLN A 24 -29.54 3.51 -6.86
N PRO A 25 -29.65 4.05 -5.63
CA PRO A 25 -30.12 3.25 -4.51
C PRO A 25 -31.60 2.84 -4.69
N PRO A 26 -32.04 1.75 -4.04
CA PRO A 26 -33.41 1.23 -4.19
C PRO A 26 -34.52 2.22 -3.81
N SER A 27 -34.21 3.19 -2.96
CA SER A 27 -35.11 4.27 -2.54
C SER A 27 -34.37 5.60 -2.51
N THR A 28 -35.08 6.68 -2.84
CA THR A 28 -34.56 8.06 -2.75
C THR A 28 -34.25 8.49 -1.31
N GLN A 29 -34.78 7.78 -0.32
CA GLN A 29 -34.49 8.02 1.11
C GLN A 29 -33.26 7.24 1.60
N THR A 30 -32.60 6.47 0.74
CA THR A 30 -31.42 5.69 1.15
C THR A 30 -30.26 6.64 1.43
N THR A 31 -29.82 6.67 2.68
CA THR A 31 -28.62 7.41 3.08
C THR A 31 -27.42 6.47 3.22
N CYS A 32 -26.23 7.03 3.16
CA CYS A 32 -25.01 6.31 3.49
C CYS A 32 -25.05 5.90 4.95
N GLY A 33 -24.99 4.60 5.25
CA GLY A 33 -25.06 4.14 6.63
C GLY A 33 -23.84 4.55 7.48
N TRP A 34 -22.79 5.09 6.89
CA TRP A 34 -21.60 5.58 7.60
C TRP A 34 -21.70 7.05 7.98
N CYS A 35 -21.93 7.95 7.02
CA CYS A 35 -21.98 9.40 7.26
C CYS A 35 -23.42 9.95 7.39
N VAL A 36 -24.44 9.11 7.18
CA VAL A 36 -25.87 9.46 7.24
C VAL A 36 -26.29 10.50 6.19
N LEU A 37 -25.42 10.82 5.23
CA LEU A 37 -25.72 11.74 4.14
C LEU A 37 -26.39 11.02 2.97
N GLU A 38 -27.19 11.76 2.22
CA GLU A 38 -27.81 11.33 0.97
C GLU A 38 -26.75 11.00 -0.12
N PRO A 39 -27.14 10.30 -1.20
CA PRO A 39 -26.21 9.90 -2.27
C PRO A 39 -25.36 11.07 -2.80
N ASN A 40 -25.98 12.23 -3.00
CA ASN A 40 -25.33 13.44 -3.51
C ASN A 40 -24.83 14.39 -2.42
N GLY A 41 -24.94 14.01 -1.14
CA GLY A 41 -24.62 14.88 0.00
C GLY A 41 -23.15 14.93 0.39
N CYS A 42 -22.28 14.09 -0.20
CA CYS A 42 -20.86 14.05 0.15
C CYS A 42 -20.14 15.31 -0.38
N PRO A 43 -19.58 16.18 0.50
CA PRO A 43 -19.04 17.48 0.10
C PRO A 43 -17.93 17.43 -0.96
N GLU A 44 -17.15 16.35 -0.94
CA GLU A 44 -16.00 16.17 -1.84
C GLU A 44 -16.38 15.43 -3.13
N GLY A 45 -17.65 15.08 -3.29
CA GLY A 45 -18.11 14.17 -4.33
C GLY A 45 -17.64 12.74 -4.07
N SER A 46 -18.58 11.80 -3.98
CA SER A 46 -18.25 10.39 -3.87
C SER A 46 -19.32 9.55 -4.54
N THR A 47 -18.90 8.58 -5.35
CA THR A 47 -19.80 7.56 -5.87
C THR A 47 -20.50 6.86 -4.70
N PHE A 48 -21.82 6.78 -4.77
CA PHE A 48 -22.64 6.04 -3.83
C PHE A 48 -22.90 4.64 -4.42
N LEU A 49 -22.48 3.59 -3.72
CA LEU A 49 -22.48 2.24 -4.30
C LEU A 49 -22.96 1.17 -3.31
N PRO A 50 -23.51 0.05 -3.81
CA PRO A 50 -23.82 -1.11 -3.01
C PRO A 50 -22.55 -1.93 -2.74
N LEU A 51 -22.37 -2.37 -1.50
CA LEU A 51 -21.34 -3.34 -1.14
C LEU A 51 -21.80 -4.76 -1.48
N VAL A 52 -20.89 -5.59 -1.97
CA VAL A 52 -21.16 -6.97 -2.36
C VAL A 52 -20.49 -7.92 -1.35
N PRO A 53 -21.17 -8.95 -0.85
CA PRO A 53 -22.49 -9.43 -1.25
C PRO A 53 -23.65 -8.88 -0.41
N CYS A 54 -23.40 -8.06 0.61
CA CYS A 54 -24.44 -7.71 1.60
C CYS A 54 -25.50 -6.71 1.11
N GLY A 55 -25.27 -5.99 0.02
CA GLY A 55 -26.19 -5.00 -0.54
C GLY A 55 -26.30 -3.70 0.27
N CYS A 56 -25.50 -3.51 1.31
CA CYS A 56 -25.48 -2.28 2.09
C CYS A 56 -24.88 -1.13 1.29
N TRP A 57 -25.45 0.08 1.38
CA TRP A 57 -25.04 1.23 0.59
C TRP A 57 -24.17 2.20 1.37
N VAL A 58 -23.07 2.63 0.74
CA VAL A 58 -22.11 3.59 1.33
C VAL A 58 -21.50 4.46 0.24
N HIS A 59 -21.04 5.66 0.62
CA HIS A 59 -20.14 6.43 -0.24
C HIS A 59 -18.79 5.73 -0.34
N TYR A 60 -18.25 5.62 -1.55
CA TYR A 60 -16.92 5.05 -1.81
C TYR A 60 -15.84 5.65 -0.89
N ARG A 61 -15.79 6.98 -0.74
CA ARG A 61 -14.83 7.64 0.17
C ARG A 61 -15.01 7.21 1.62
N CYS A 62 -16.26 7.07 2.10
CA CYS A 62 -16.55 6.56 3.45
C CYS A 62 -16.13 5.10 3.62
N PHE A 63 -16.29 4.28 2.58
CA PHE A 63 -15.82 2.91 2.58
C PHE A 63 -14.30 2.84 2.71
N ILE A 64 -13.54 3.54 1.85
CA ILE A 64 -12.07 3.55 1.93
C ILE A 64 -11.58 4.16 3.25
N TRP A 65 -12.29 5.15 3.78
CA TRP A 65 -12.00 5.69 5.12
C TRP A 65 -12.17 4.62 6.21
N HIS A 66 -13.29 3.87 6.21
CA HIS A 66 -13.50 2.78 7.15
C HIS A 66 -12.39 1.72 7.08
N THR A 67 -11.95 1.37 5.87
CA THR A 67 -10.88 0.37 5.71
C THR A 67 -9.51 0.88 6.16
N SER A 68 -9.30 2.20 6.29
CA SER A 68 -8.05 2.77 6.80
C SER A 68 -8.01 2.91 8.32
N LEU A 69 -9.14 2.73 9.01
CA LEU A 69 -9.18 2.79 10.47
C LEU A 69 -8.44 1.62 11.10
N ASP A 70 -7.77 1.89 12.21
CA ASP A 70 -7.10 0.87 13.00
C ASP A 70 -8.07 0.16 13.96
N ILE A 71 -8.99 -0.59 13.35
CA ILE A 71 -10.02 -1.39 14.02
C ILE A 71 -10.03 -2.83 13.48
N PRO A 72 -10.41 -3.83 14.28
CA PRO A 72 -10.49 -5.23 13.81
C PRO A 72 -11.43 -5.46 12.62
N GLU A 73 -12.48 -4.64 12.49
CA GLU A 73 -13.56 -4.78 11.50
C GLU A 73 -13.25 -4.14 10.14
N ARG A 74 -12.02 -3.64 9.94
CA ARG A 74 -11.60 -2.94 8.72
C ARG A 74 -11.70 -3.75 7.42
N GLY A 75 -11.78 -5.08 7.51
CA GLY A 75 -12.04 -6.00 6.37
C GLY A 75 -13.52 -6.31 6.10
N ARG A 76 -14.43 -5.68 6.85
CA ARG A 76 -15.85 -6.01 6.91
C ARG A 76 -16.73 -4.84 6.50
N CYS A 77 -17.97 -5.13 6.16
CA CYS A 77 -18.99 -4.12 5.93
C CYS A 77 -19.20 -3.30 7.21
N PRO A 78 -19.12 -1.95 7.16
CA PRO A 78 -19.29 -1.11 8.35
C PRO A 78 -20.70 -1.16 8.97
N LEU A 79 -21.68 -1.73 8.27
CA LEU A 79 -23.10 -1.70 8.65
C LEU A 79 -23.61 -3.03 9.17
N CYS A 80 -23.27 -4.13 8.49
CA CYS A 80 -23.76 -5.47 8.84
C CYS A 80 -22.63 -6.44 9.23
N ASN A 81 -21.38 -5.96 9.28
CA ASN A 81 -20.20 -6.73 9.69
C ASN A 81 -19.88 -7.98 8.84
N THR A 82 -20.52 -8.12 7.67
CA THR A 82 -20.20 -9.14 6.67
C THR A 82 -18.74 -9.01 6.23
N GLN A 83 -17.99 -10.10 6.21
CA GLN A 83 -16.60 -10.10 5.71
C GLN A 83 -16.59 -9.88 4.19
N LEU A 84 -15.86 -8.87 3.72
CA LEU A 84 -15.85 -8.47 2.30
C LEU A 84 -14.54 -8.85 1.61
N PHE A 85 -13.40 -8.64 2.27
CA PHE A 85 -12.07 -8.85 1.72
C PHE A 85 -11.07 -9.16 2.84
N GLU A 86 -9.87 -9.62 2.48
CA GLU A 86 -8.73 -9.73 3.38
C GLU A 86 -8.02 -8.38 3.47
N TRP A 87 -7.96 -7.82 4.68
CA TRP A 87 -7.35 -6.51 4.90
C TRP A 87 -5.83 -6.59 4.92
N GLU A 88 -5.19 -5.65 4.23
CA GLU A 88 -3.75 -5.48 4.20
C GLU A 88 -3.40 -3.99 4.16
N GLY A 89 -2.26 -3.64 4.75
CA GLY A 89 -1.74 -2.29 4.77
C GLY A 89 -1.52 -1.71 3.38
N ILE A 90 -0.75 -2.41 2.55
CA ILE A 90 -0.28 -1.87 1.28
C ILE A 90 -1.42 -1.60 0.28
N THR A 91 -2.48 -2.41 0.30
CA THR A 91 -3.67 -2.22 -0.56
C THR A 91 -4.50 -1.04 -0.04
N THR A 92 -4.62 -0.92 1.28
CA THR A 92 -5.27 0.22 1.95
C THR A 92 -4.53 1.52 1.65
N LEU A 93 -3.21 1.56 1.85
CA LEU A 93 -2.35 2.69 1.55
C LEU A 93 -2.51 3.14 0.10
N THR A 94 -2.48 2.18 -0.84
CA THR A 94 -2.66 2.45 -2.27
C THR A 94 -4.00 3.14 -2.54
N LEU A 95 -5.10 2.65 -1.95
CA LEU A 95 -6.43 3.20 -2.16
C LEU A 95 -6.65 4.52 -1.43
N THR A 96 -6.12 4.71 -0.23
CA THR A 96 -6.17 5.99 0.49
C THR A 96 -5.44 7.06 -0.32
N THR A 97 -4.26 6.74 -0.88
CA THR A 97 -3.54 7.65 -1.77
C THR A 97 -4.32 7.95 -3.05
N ARG A 98 -4.87 6.93 -3.75
CA ARG A 98 -5.73 7.12 -4.94
C ARG A 98 -6.95 8.01 -4.66
N THR A 99 -7.48 7.93 -3.44
CA THR A 99 -8.67 8.66 -3.01
C THR A 99 -8.33 10.01 -2.36
N ALA A 100 -7.04 10.38 -2.28
CA ALA A 100 -6.57 11.57 -1.56
C ALA A 100 -7.11 11.66 -0.11
N LEU A 101 -7.26 10.51 0.55
CA LEU A 101 -7.59 10.46 1.98
C LEU A 101 -6.28 10.55 2.79
N PRO A 102 -6.24 11.35 3.87
CA PRO A 102 -5.07 11.38 4.72
C PRO A 102 -4.89 10.02 5.40
N MET A 103 -3.63 9.62 5.56
CA MET A 103 -3.28 8.43 6.32
C MET A 103 -3.56 8.69 7.80
N PRO A 104 -4.43 7.89 8.47
CA PRO A 104 -4.61 7.97 9.91
C PRO A 104 -3.28 7.79 10.66
N ASN A 105 -2.97 8.70 11.59
CA ASN A 105 -1.82 8.58 12.45
C ASN A 105 -2.26 8.15 13.85
N ARG A 106 -1.99 6.90 14.22
CA ARG A 106 -2.33 6.37 15.54
C ARG A 106 -1.14 6.58 16.48
N PRO A 107 -1.28 7.38 17.56
CA PRO A 107 -0.27 7.42 18.60
C PRO A 107 -0.26 6.09 19.36
N PHE A 108 0.93 5.60 19.66
CA PHE A 108 1.16 4.42 20.47
C PHE A 108 1.08 4.81 21.95
N ALA A 109 0.69 3.85 22.79
CA ALA A 109 0.81 4.04 24.22
C ALA A 109 2.30 4.13 24.60
N THR A 110 2.64 4.89 25.65
CA THR A 110 4.04 5.07 26.09
C THR A 110 4.76 3.73 26.33
N ALA A 111 4.04 2.72 26.83
CA ALA A 111 4.59 1.38 27.06
C ALA A 111 4.88 0.58 25.78
N THR A 112 4.32 0.99 24.64
CA THR A 112 4.49 0.36 23.33
C THR A 112 5.42 1.13 22.40
N SER A 113 5.77 2.38 22.74
CA SER A 113 6.78 3.15 22.02
C SER A 113 8.16 2.52 22.18
N TYR A 114 9.00 2.61 21.15
CA TYR A 114 10.33 2.00 21.15
C TYR A 114 11.35 2.82 20.37
N ILE A 115 12.64 2.65 20.65
CA ILE A 115 13.71 3.24 19.84
C ILE A 115 14.02 2.31 18.69
N ASP A 116 13.94 2.81 17.46
CA ASP A 116 14.27 2.00 16.29
C ASP A 116 15.73 1.56 16.34
N PRO A 117 16.04 0.24 16.29
CA PRO A 117 17.40 -0.24 16.46
C PRO A 117 18.33 0.19 15.30
N ARG A 118 17.79 0.51 14.13
CA ARG A 118 18.54 0.88 12.92
C ARG A 118 18.58 2.39 12.73
N THR A 119 17.42 3.03 12.65
CA THR A 119 17.32 4.46 12.36
C THR A 119 17.64 5.31 13.58
N LYS A 120 17.37 4.82 14.80
CA LYS A 120 17.57 5.47 16.13
C LYS A 120 16.51 6.47 16.64
N PRO A 121 15.53 6.99 15.89
CA PRO A 121 14.41 7.74 16.46
C PRO A 121 13.55 6.92 17.41
N LEU A 122 12.82 7.64 18.26
CA LEU A 122 11.66 7.12 18.97
C LEU A 122 10.51 6.90 17.98
N ILE A 123 9.95 5.70 18.02
CA ILE A 123 8.74 5.30 17.30
C ILE A 123 7.60 5.29 18.31
N ASP A 124 6.71 6.25 18.18
CA ASP A 124 5.57 6.48 19.07
C ASP A 124 4.24 6.55 18.33
N SER A 125 4.23 6.24 17.03
CA SER A 125 3.05 6.32 16.20
C SER A 125 3.18 5.49 14.92
N SER A 126 2.04 5.15 14.31
CA SER A 126 2.00 4.38 13.07
C SER A 126 2.65 5.12 11.89
N ALA A 127 2.57 6.46 11.86
CA ALA A 127 3.28 7.27 10.87
C ALA A 127 4.80 7.25 11.09
N ALA A 128 5.27 7.36 12.34
CA ALA A 128 6.70 7.26 12.65
C ALA A 128 7.27 5.88 12.28
N GLU A 129 6.53 4.80 12.54
CA GLU A 129 6.92 3.44 12.17
C GLU A 129 6.99 3.26 10.64
N TYR A 130 6.01 3.79 9.91
CA TYR A 130 6.01 3.81 8.45
C TYR A 130 7.23 4.53 7.87
N GLU A 131 7.56 5.71 8.40
CA GLU A 131 8.72 6.48 7.95
C GLU A 131 10.04 5.77 8.28
N ALA A 132 10.14 5.14 9.46
CA ALA A 132 11.31 4.34 9.84
C ALA A 132 11.52 3.12 8.92
N ASP A 133 10.45 2.43 8.54
CA ASP A 133 10.49 1.35 7.56
C ASP A 133 10.91 1.86 6.18
N CYS A 134 10.34 2.98 5.72
CA CYS A 134 10.72 3.62 4.46
C CYS A 134 12.18 4.07 4.42
N CYS A 135 12.70 4.58 5.54
CA CYS A 135 14.09 4.95 5.70
C CYS A 135 14.98 3.70 5.60
N THR A 136 14.62 2.64 6.32
CA THR A 136 15.36 1.37 6.31
C THR A 136 15.40 0.75 4.91
N ILE A 137 14.28 0.75 4.18
CA ILE A 137 14.23 0.29 2.78
C ILE A 137 15.21 1.10 1.92
N SER A 138 15.23 2.42 2.05
CA SER A 138 16.15 3.30 1.30
C SER A 138 17.62 3.00 1.62
N SER A 139 17.96 2.77 2.89
CA SER A 139 19.31 2.38 3.30
C SER A 139 19.71 1.02 2.70
N LEU A 140 18.82 0.02 2.76
CA LEU A 140 19.08 -1.29 2.19
C LEU A 140 19.28 -1.24 0.67
N ILE A 141 18.55 -0.37 -0.04
CA ILE A 141 18.77 -0.11 -1.47
C ILE A 141 20.19 0.41 -1.70
N ALA A 142 20.61 1.43 -0.95
CA ALA A 142 21.94 2.01 -1.09
C ALA A 142 23.05 0.98 -0.81
N ASP A 143 22.95 0.27 0.32
CA ASP A 143 23.94 -0.73 0.74
C ASP A 143 24.09 -1.86 -0.29
N ASN A 144 22.97 -2.39 -0.79
CA ASN A 144 23.00 -3.45 -1.81
C ASN A 144 23.54 -2.92 -3.14
N PHE A 145 23.13 -1.73 -3.58
CA PHE A 145 23.66 -1.14 -4.81
C PHE A 145 25.19 -1.03 -4.77
N TYR A 146 25.76 -0.47 -3.71
CA TYR A 146 27.22 -0.36 -3.57
C TYR A 146 27.91 -1.72 -3.47
N ARG A 147 27.28 -2.72 -2.85
CA ARG A 147 27.80 -4.09 -2.87
C ARG A 147 27.88 -4.64 -4.30
N HIS A 148 26.82 -4.43 -5.08
CA HIS A 148 26.71 -4.90 -6.46
C HIS A 148 27.71 -4.24 -7.41
N LEU A 149 28.17 -3.02 -7.13
CA LEU A 149 29.27 -2.41 -7.87
C LEU A 149 30.61 -3.16 -7.76
N ASN A 150 30.77 -4.01 -6.74
CA ASN A 150 31.97 -4.81 -6.54
C ASN A 150 31.86 -6.24 -7.11
N PHE A 151 30.71 -6.61 -7.66
CA PHE A 151 30.54 -7.90 -8.32
C PHE A 151 30.97 -7.82 -9.78
N GLU A 152 31.32 -8.98 -10.35
CA GLU A 152 31.59 -9.07 -11.78
C GLU A 152 30.35 -8.69 -12.58
N SER A 153 30.51 -7.73 -13.50
CA SER A 153 29.41 -7.24 -14.34
C SER A 153 29.02 -8.30 -15.38
N PRO A 154 27.72 -8.62 -15.52
CA PRO A 154 27.24 -9.45 -16.62
C PRO A 154 27.07 -8.67 -17.94
N PHE A 155 27.33 -7.36 -17.96
CA PHE A 155 27.14 -6.48 -19.11
C PHE A 155 28.45 -5.94 -19.69
N GLU A 156 28.46 -5.67 -20.99
CA GLU A 156 29.62 -5.18 -21.74
C GLU A 156 30.13 -3.81 -21.25
N ASP A 157 29.21 -2.94 -20.82
CA ASP A 157 29.49 -1.59 -20.30
C ASP A 157 29.93 -1.58 -18.83
N GLN A 158 30.17 -2.77 -18.25
CA GLN A 158 30.60 -2.95 -16.86
C GLN A 158 29.58 -2.47 -15.80
N SER A 159 28.31 -2.30 -16.17
CA SER A 159 27.26 -1.88 -15.24
C SER A 159 26.77 -3.03 -14.33
N PRO A 160 26.30 -2.75 -13.10
CA PRO A 160 25.87 -3.79 -12.16
C PRO A 160 24.54 -4.44 -12.58
N ASP A 161 24.27 -5.67 -12.13
CA ASP A 161 22.96 -6.30 -12.30
C ASP A 161 21.91 -5.69 -11.35
N LEU A 162 21.18 -4.68 -11.83
CA LEU A 162 20.14 -4.00 -11.05
C LEU A 162 18.94 -4.90 -10.72
N THR A 163 18.63 -5.89 -11.56
CA THR A 163 17.55 -6.85 -11.29
C THR A 163 17.92 -7.74 -10.13
N LYS A 164 19.14 -8.29 -10.14
CA LYS A 164 19.65 -9.06 -9.00
C LYS A 164 19.75 -8.18 -7.75
N CYS A 165 20.22 -6.94 -7.87
CA CYS A 165 20.25 -5.98 -6.77
C CYS A 165 18.86 -5.77 -6.16
N TYR A 166 17.81 -5.62 -6.96
CA TYR A 166 16.44 -5.49 -6.49
C TYR A 166 15.98 -6.71 -5.67
N TYR A 167 16.22 -7.93 -6.15
CA TYR A 167 15.87 -9.14 -5.40
C TYR A 167 16.68 -9.30 -4.11
N ASP A 168 17.98 -8.96 -4.13
CA ASP A 168 18.82 -8.98 -2.93
C ASP A 168 18.35 -7.93 -1.90
N VAL A 169 17.82 -6.78 -2.34
CA VAL A 169 17.15 -5.80 -1.48
C VAL A 169 15.89 -6.38 -0.84
N LEU A 170 15.02 -7.05 -1.61
CA LEU A 170 13.82 -7.69 -1.06
C LEU A 170 14.17 -8.75 -0.01
N LEU A 171 15.20 -9.57 -0.28
CA LEU A 171 15.70 -10.56 0.67
C LEU A 171 16.26 -9.89 1.93
N ALA A 172 17.00 -8.79 1.78
CA ALA A 172 17.52 -8.05 2.92
C ALA A 172 16.40 -7.42 3.78
N ILE A 173 15.35 -6.88 3.15
CA ILE A 173 14.15 -6.36 3.84
C ILE A 173 13.48 -7.47 4.65
N ALA A 174 13.25 -8.63 4.04
CA ALA A 174 12.67 -9.77 4.74
C ALA A 174 13.55 -10.27 5.89
N GLY A 175 14.87 -10.34 5.67
CA GLY A 175 15.85 -10.77 6.68
C GLY A 175 15.94 -9.87 7.92
N VAL A 176 15.43 -8.64 7.85
CA VAL A 176 15.37 -7.70 8.98
C VAL A 176 13.97 -7.57 9.59
N GLY A 177 13.04 -8.43 9.18
CA GLY A 177 11.68 -8.47 9.72
C GLY A 177 10.80 -7.29 9.28
N LEU A 178 11.01 -6.76 8.08
CA LEU A 178 10.20 -5.68 7.51
C LEU A 178 9.17 -6.19 6.48
N PRO A 179 8.07 -5.46 6.26
CA PRO A 179 7.67 -4.23 6.98
C PRO A 179 7.05 -4.51 8.36
N ARG A 180 7.33 -3.65 9.33
CA ARG A 180 6.68 -3.63 10.65
C ARG A 180 5.41 -2.80 10.61
N SER A 181 5.49 -1.68 9.91
CA SER A 181 4.41 -0.72 9.75
C SER A 181 3.16 -1.38 9.20
N GLU A 182 2.04 -1.18 9.88
CA GLU A 182 0.75 -1.66 9.43
C GLU A 182 0.39 -1.18 8.01
N TRP A 183 0.91 -0.03 7.58
CA TRP A 183 0.65 0.58 6.27
C TRP A 183 1.37 -0.11 5.12
N LEU A 184 2.45 -0.82 5.40
CA LEU A 184 3.24 -1.53 4.40
C LEU A 184 3.00 -3.05 4.43
N LYS A 185 2.31 -3.56 5.47
CA LYS A 185 1.98 -4.97 5.60
C LYS A 185 1.23 -5.49 4.38
N TRP A 186 1.59 -6.71 3.99
CA TRP A 186 0.94 -7.50 2.96
C TRP A 186 0.77 -8.93 3.46
N LYS A 187 -0.12 -9.68 2.80
CA LYS A 187 -0.44 -11.09 3.04
C LYS A 187 -0.94 -11.81 1.77
N THR A 188 -1.60 -11.11 0.85
CA THR A 188 -2.11 -11.63 -0.42
C THR A 188 -1.08 -11.48 -1.53
N GLN A 189 -1.29 -12.21 -2.63
CA GLN A 189 -0.50 -12.07 -3.87
C GLN A 189 -0.49 -10.62 -4.39
N CYS A 190 -1.65 -9.97 -4.36
CA CYS A 190 -1.80 -8.58 -4.79
C CYS A 190 -0.95 -7.65 -3.90
N GLY A 191 -1.03 -7.82 -2.58
CA GLY A 191 -0.22 -7.04 -1.64
C GLY A 191 1.28 -7.24 -1.85
N PHE A 192 1.73 -8.47 -2.06
CA PHE A 192 3.13 -8.78 -2.36
C PHE A 192 3.64 -8.02 -3.59
N TYR A 193 2.88 -8.03 -4.70
CA TYR A 193 3.26 -7.30 -5.92
C TYR A 193 3.28 -5.78 -5.71
N LEU A 194 2.30 -5.22 -4.97
CA LEU A 194 2.29 -3.79 -4.66
C LEU A 194 3.48 -3.38 -3.80
N PHE A 195 3.85 -4.20 -2.82
CA PHE A 195 5.02 -3.95 -1.98
C PHE A 195 6.32 -4.03 -2.79
N GLY A 196 6.46 -5.04 -3.65
CA GLY A 196 7.58 -5.12 -4.59
C GLY A 196 7.67 -3.88 -5.48
N MET A 197 6.55 -3.42 -6.04
CA MET A 197 6.48 -2.20 -6.84
C MET A 197 6.91 -0.96 -6.05
N LEU A 198 6.49 -0.82 -4.78
CA LEU A 198 6.95 0.26 -3.91
C LEU A 198 8.48 0.26 -3.76
N VAL A 199 9.08 -0.91 -3.51
CA VAL A 199 10.54 -1.06 -3.40
C VAL A 199 11.23 -0.71 -4.72
N ALA A 200 10.69 -1.19 -5.85
CA ALA A 200 11.21 -0.87 -7.18
C ALA A 200 11.13 0.64 -7.47
N CYS A 201 10.02 1.31 -7.15
CA CYS A 201 9.87 2.75 -7.27
C CYS A 201 10.89 3.52 -6.42
N LYS A 202 11.10 3.09 -5.15
CA LYS A 202 12.12 3.69 -4.27
C LYS A 202 13.53 3.49 -4.81
N MET A 203 13.85 2.29 -5.32
CA MET A 203 15.13 1.98 -5.92
C MET A 203 15.38 2.82 -7.17
N ARG A 204 14.41 2.89 -8.07
CA ARG A 204 14.46 3.73 -9.28
C ARG A 204 14.72 5.20 -8.92
N ARG A 205 14.01 5.73 -7.92
CA ARG A 205 14.20 7.10 -7.44
C ARG A 205 15.61 7.32 -6.89
N TYR A 206 16.10 6.41 -6.03
CA TYR A 206 17.46 6.46 -5.51
C TYR A 206 18.51 6.50 -6.63
N LEU A 207 18.38 5.61 -7.62
CA LEU A 207 19.29 5.53 -8.76
C LEU A 207 19.31 6.84 -9.58
N LEU A 208 18.15 7.42 -9.85
CA LEU A 208 18.05 8.68 -10.59
C LEU A 208 18.65 9.87 -9.81
N GLU A 209 18.39 9.96 -8.51
CA GLU A 209 18.80 11.09 -7.69
C GLU A 209 20.27 11.02 -7.25
N LYS A 210 20.81 9.81 -7.04
CA LYS A 210 22.14 9.59 -6.44
C LYS A 210 23.17 9.03 -7.41
N GLN A 211 22.74 8.38 -8.49
CA GLN A 211 23.61 7.71 -9.46
C GLN A 211 23.30 8.16 -10.89
N PRO A 212 23.38 9.47 -11.21
CA PRO A 212 22.88 10.00 -12.48
C PRO A 212 23.53 9.36 -13.73
N GLY A 213 24.73 8.79 -13.61
CA GLY A 213 25.38 8.06 -14.70
C GLY A 213 24.68 6.74 -15.08
N ILE A 214 23.92 6.14 -14.15
CA ILE A 214 23.30 4.83 -14.33
C ILE A 214 22.31 4.82 -15.51
N VAL A 215 21.64 5.94 -15.78
CA VAL A 215 20.62 6.03 -16.84
C VAL A 215 21.16 5.79 -18.25
N ARG A 216 22.48 5.86 -18.42
CA ARG A 216 23.16 5.63 -19.70
C ARG A 216 23.67 4.20 -19.86
N THR A 217 23.42 3.33 -18.88
CA THR A 217 23.95 1.96 -18.83
C THR A 217 22.95 0.92 -19.34
N ILE A 218 23.47 -0.22 -19.82
CA ILE A 218 22.69 -1.40 -20.20
C ILE A 218 21.85 -1.90 -19.01
N ALA A 219 22.44 -1.91 -17.82
CA ALA A 219 21.74 -2.29 -16.60
C ALA A 219 20.45 -1.50 -16.36
N TRP A 220 20.48 -0.18 -16.59
CA TRP A 220 19.30 0.67 -16.41
C TRP A 220 18.20 0.35 -17.41
N TRP A 221 18.54 0.22 -18.69
CA TRP A 221 17.56 -0.13 -19.73
C TRP A 221 16.89 -1.46 -19.41
N ARG A 222 17.68 -2.49 -19.07
CA ARG A 222 17.13 -3.80 -18.68
C ARG A 222 16.26 -3.75 -17.43
N PHE A 223 16.62 -2.92 -16.45
CA PHE A 223 15.84 -2.76 -15.21
C PHE A 223 14.49 -2.06 -15.44
N VAL A 224 14.41 -1.15 -16.41
CA VAL A 224 13.18 -0.41 -16.72
C VAL A 224 12.28 -1.17 -17.70
N GLU A 225 12.86 -1.99 -18.58
CA GLU A 225 12.13 -2.79 -19.58
C GLU A 225 11.66 -4.15 -19.06
N GLY A 226 12.36 -4.70 -18.05
CA GLY A 226 12.02 -5.98 -17.39
C GLY A 226 10.98 -5.85 -16.28
#